data_AF-A0A3B9QJG6-F1
#
_entry.id   AF-A0A3B9QJG6-F1
#
_cell.length_a   1.000
_cell.length_b   1.000
_cell.length_c   1.000
_cell.angle_alpha   90.00
_cell.angle_beta   90.00
_cell.angle_gamma   90.00
#
_symmetry.space_group_name_H-M   'P 1'
#
loop_
_entity.id
_entity.type
_entity.pdbx_description
1 polymer ?
#
loop_
_entity_poly.entity_id
_entity_poly.type
_entity_poly.pdbx_seq_one_letter_code
_entity_poly.pdbx_strand_id
1 'polypeptide(L)'
;MPGVAYAVVRSEPPQVFLADDVDVLHRVLATELVARTPTDVLSTVETEQIKEALLDERWGDAVLTWIDLMGVEVDVYTHLHVYTENDLPADLVGAQIQFAPLFREGSQQSS
;
A
#
# COMPACT_ATOMS: atom_id res chain seq x y z
N MET A 1 1.57 16.06 -10.32
CA MET A 1 1.14 14.72 -10.73
C MET A 1 0.36 14.13 -9.57
N PRO A 2 -0.84 13.56 -9.77
CA PRO A 2 -1.56 12.93 -8.67
C PRO A 2 -0.72 11.74 -8.18
N GLY A 3 -0.36 11.76 -6.90
CA GLY A 3 0.23 10.58 -6.26
C GLY A 3 -0.86 9.54 -6.05
N VAL A 4 -0.49 8.28 -5.91
CA VAL A 4 -1.40 7.19 -5.55
C VAL A 4 -1.10 6.70 -4.14
N ALA A 5 -2.11 6.12 -3.49
CA ALA A 5 -1.93 5.36 -2.27
C ALA A 5 -2.08 3.87 -2.57
N TYR A 6 -1.27 3.03 -1.93
CA TYR A 6 -1.42 1.58 -2.03
C TYR A 6 -1.20 0.89 -0.70
N ALA A 7 -1.84 -0.26 -0.55
CA ALA A 7 -1.68 -1.15 0.59
C ALA A 7 -1.26 -2.54 0.12
N VAL A 8 -0.36 -3.18 0.86
CA VAL A 8 0.05 -4.56 0.66
C VAL A 8 -0.36 -5.36 1.88
N VAL A 9 -1.29 -6.28 1.72
CA VAL A 9 -1.66 -7.24 2.75
C VAL A 9 -0.72 -8.42 2.66
N ARG A 10 -0.05 -8.74 3.77
CA ARG A 10 0.86 -9.88 3.82
C ARG A 10 0.08 -11.19 3.86
N SER A 11 -0.03 -11.80 2.70
CA SER A 11 -0.60 -13.12 2.46
C SER A 11 0.21 -13.86 1.40
N GLU A 12 -0.11 -15.13 1.15
CA GLU A 12 0.49 -15.90 0.07
C GLU A 12 -0.59 -16.41 -0.90
N PRO A 13 -0.72 -15.81 -2.11
CA PRO A 13 0.03 -14.65 -2.63
C PRO A 13 -0.35 -13.32 -1.94
N PRO A 14 0.52 -12.30 -1.98
CA PRO A 14 0.22 -10.99 -1.38
C PRO A 14 -0.93 -10.31 -2.13
N GLN A 15 -1.82 -9.67 -1.38
CA GLN A 15 -2.91 -8.87 -1.95
C GLN A 15 -2.50 -7.40 -1.97
N VAL A 16 -2.69 -6.75 -3.12
CA VAL A 16 -2.31 -5.34 -3.31
C VAL A 16 -3.54 -4.53 -3.69
N PHE A 17 -3.78 -3.46 -2.97
CA PHE A 17 -4.83 -2.49 -3.24
C PHE A 17 -4.21 -1.16 -3.65
N LEU A 18 -4.73 -0.55 -4.72
CA LEU A 18 -4.27 0.73 -5.25
C LEU A 18 -5.45 1.69 -5.31
N ALA A 19 -5.22 2.94 -4.93
CA ALA A 19 -6.22 3.99 -4.91
C ALA A 19 -5.60 5.35 -5.27
N ASP A 20 -6.45 6.29 -5.70
CA ASP A 20 -6.02 7.65 -6.04
C ASP A 20 -5.48 8.42 -4.83
N ASP A 21 -5.98 8.13 -3.62
CA ASP A 21 -5.52 8.74 -2.38
C ASP A 21 -5.78 7.81 -1.17
N VAL A 22 -5.29 8.22 0.00
CA VAL A 22 -5.40 7.45 1.24
C VAL A 22 -6.85 7.29 1.72
N ASP A 23 -7.73 8.26 1.44
CA ASP A 23 -9.13 8.21 1.88
C ASP A 23 -9.94 7.22 1.03
N VAL A 24 -9.66 7.16 -0.27
CA VAL A 24 -10.16 6.10 -1.16
C VAL A 24 -9.58 4.75 -0.74
N LEU A 25 -8.28 4.68 -0.42
CA LEU A 25 -7.64 3.43 0.02
C LEU A 25 -8.30 2.86 1.28
N HIS A 26 -8.56 3.68 2.30
CA HIS A 26 -9.24 3.22 3.52
C HIS A 26 -10.63 2.66 3.24
N ARG A 27 -11.39 3.27 2.32
CA ARG A 27 -12.71 2.74 1.91
C ARG A 27 -12.59 1.40 1.20
N VAL A 28 -11.59 1.24 0.33
CA VAL A 28 -11.30 -0.03 -0.36
C VAL A 28 -10.96 -1.10 0.67
N LEU A 29 -10.05 -0.83 1.61
CA LEU A 29 -9.67 -1.79 2.65
C LEU A 29 -10.83 -2.14 3.59
N ALA A 30 -11.64 -1.15 3.99
CA ALA A 30 -12.84 -1.39 4.78
C ALA A 30 -13.84 -2.30 4.06
N THR A 31 -13.99 -2.13 2.74
CA THR A 31 -14.93 -2.92 1.94
C THR A 31 -14.40 -4.31 1.63
N GLU A 32 -13.14 -4.43 1.23
CA GLU A 32 -12.57 -5.69 0.73
C GLU A 32 -12.00 -6.57 1.84
N LEU A 33 -11.58 -6.00 2.97
CA LEU A 33 -11.06 -6.77 4.10
C LEU A 33 -12.07 -6.82 5.24
N VAL A 34 -12.40 -5.66 5.80
CA VAL A 34 -13.14 -5.58 7.05
C VAL A 34 -14.58 -6.10 6.88
N ALA A 35 -15.31 -5.60 5.89
CA ALA A 35 -16.71 -5.99 5.64
C ALA A 35 -16.87 -7.44 5.17
N ARG A 36 -15.80 -8.09 4.70
CA ARG A 36 -15.80 -9.51 4.30
C ARG A 36 -15.46 -10.47 5.44
N THR A 37 -15.20 -9.96 6.64
CA THR A 37 -14.83 -10.78 7.79
C THR A 37 -15.99 -11.66 8.23
N PRO A 38 -15.81 -12.99 8.34
CA PRO A 38 -16.82 -13.86 8.90
C PRO A 38 -17.17 -13.47 10.35
N THR A 39 -18.44 -13.47 10.71
CA THR A 39 -18.86 -13.03 12.07
C THR A 39 -18.55 -14.05 13.16
N ASP A 40 -18.15 -15.27 12.80
CA ASP A 40 -17.80 -16.35 13.73
C ASP A 40 -16.33 -16.31 14.18
N VAL A 41 -15.48 -15.51 13.51
CA VAL A 41 -14.07 -15.33 13.90
C VAL A 41 -13.84 -14.19 14.89
N LEU A 42 -14.88 -13.37 15.16
CA LEU A 42 -14.85 -12.26 16.11
C LEU A 42 -15.82 -12.51 17.25
N SER A 43 -15.51 -11.98 18.43
CA SER A 43 -16.50 -11.89 19.50
C SER A 43 -17.62 -10.91 19.14
N THR A 44 -18.75 -11.01 19.84
CA THR A 44 -19.88 -10.08 19.65
C THR A 44 -19.47 -8.63 19.90
N VAL A 45 -18.63 -8.37 20.90
CA VAL A 45 -18.18 -7.01 21.25
C VAL A 45 -17.31 -6.42 20.13
N GLU A 46 -16.34 -7.18 19.65
CA GLU A 46 -15.45 -6.77 18.54
C GLU A 46 -16.24 -6.53 17.25
N THR A 47 -17.21 -7.42 16.96
CA THR A 47 -18.08 -7.29 15.80
C THR A 47 -18.88 -5.99 15.83
N GLU A 48 -19.49 -5.66 16.97
CA GLU A 48 -20.28 -4.42 17.09
C GLU A 48 -19.39 -3.17 17.02
N GLN A 49 -18.21 -3.19 17.63
CA GLN A 49 -17.24 -2.09 17.55
C GLN A 49 -16.83 -1.79 16.09
N ILE A 50 -16.53 -2.84 15.31
CA ILE A 50 -16.17 -2.68 13.90
C ILE A 50 -17.37 -2.16 13.10
N LYS A 51 -18.57 -2.71 13.31
CA LYS A 51 -19.78 -2.25 12.62
C LYS A 51 -20.08 -0.77 12.90
N GLU A 52 -19.95 -0.33 14.15
CA GLU A 52 -20.13 1.07 14.52
C GLU A 52 -19.15 1.97 13.77
N ALA A 53 -17.85 1.61 13.74
CA ALA A 53 -16.85 2.36 12.97
C ALA A 53 -17.17 2.41 11.47
N LEU A 54 -17.66 1.32 10.88
CA LEU A 54 -18.09 1.29 9.48
C LEU A 54 -19.33 2.17 9.24
N LEU A 55 -20.33 2.13 10.13
CA LEU A 55 -21.54 2.95 9.99
C LEU A 55 -21.28 4.45 10.17
N ASP A 56 -20.31 4.79 11.01
CA ASP A 56 -19.84 6.17 11.22
C ASP A 56 -18.88 6.67 10.13
N GLU A 57 -18.63 5.87 9.09
CA GLU A 57 -17.67 6.16 8.01
C GLU A 57 -16.22 6.36 8.49
N ARG A 58 -15.89 5.83 9.68
CA ARG A 58 -14.53 5.83 10.25
C ARG A 58 -13.71 4.67 9.70
N TRP A 59 -13.51 4.68 8.38
CA TRP A 59 -12.90 3.58 7.62
C TRP A 59 -11.50 3.21 8.11
N GLY A 60 -10.66 4.23 8.37
CA GLY A 60 -9.30 4.02 8.89
C GLY A 60 -9.32 3.33 10.26
N ASP A 61 -10.18 3.78 11.17
CA ASP A 61 -10.32 3.17 12.51
C ASP A 61 -10.81 1.73 12.42
N ALA A 62 -11.77 1.45 11.54
CA ALA A 62 -12.29 0.11 11.31
C ALA A 62 -11.19 -0.83 10.78
N VAL A 63 -10.37 -0.35 9.84
CA VAL A 63 -9.23 -1.11 9.28
C VAL A 63 -8.16 -1.35 10.34
N LEU A 64 -7.79 -0.34 11.14
CA LEU A 64 -6.80 -0.49 12.21
C LEU A 64 -7.27 -1.48 13.28
N THR A 65 -8.51 -1.34 13.73
CA THR A 65 -9.10 -2.27 14.70
C THR A 65 -9.11 -3.69 14.16
N TRP A 66 -9.46 -3.88 12.88
CA TRP A 66 -9.45 -5.18 12.24
C TRP A 66 -8.04 -5.78 12.11
N ILE A 67 -7.03 -4.98 11.77
CA ILE A 67 -5.62 -5.41 11.71
C ILE A 67 -5.18 -5.98 13.06
N ASP A 68 -5.47 -5.25 14.14
CA ASP A 68 -5.10 -5.65 15.50
C ASP A 68 -5.79 -6.95 15.93
N LEU A 69 -7.07 -7.12 15.58
CA LEU A 69 -7.86 -8.30 15.94
C LEU A 69 -7.49 -9.54 15.12
N MET A 70 -7.23 -9.38 13.83
CA MET A 70 -6.93 -10.50 12.94
C MET A 70 -5.45 -10.88 12.94
N GLY A 71 -4.57 -10.02 13.48
CA GLY A 71 -3.13 -10.22 13.44
C GLY A 71 -2.57 -10.19 12.01
N VAL A 72 -3.22 -9.46 11.10
CA VAL A 72 -2.85 -9.35 9.69
C VAL A 72 -1.97 -8.13 9.48
N GLU A 73 -0.78 -8.32 8.93
CA GLU A 73 0.10 -7.21 8.59
C GLU A 73 -0.32 -6.54 7.27
N VAL A 74 -0.59 -5.24 7.32
CA VAL A 74 -0.94 -4.42 6.16
C VAL A 74 0.03 -3.24 6.08
N ASP A 75 0.87 -3.23 5.04
CA ASP A 75 1.82 -2.15 4.76
C ASP A 75 1.13 -1.07 3.90
N VAL A 76 0.98 0.15 4.42
CA VAL A 76 0.29 1.26 3.73
C VAL A 76 1.26 2.35 3.31
N TYR A 77 1.14 2.80 2.06
CA TYR A 77 1.91 3.88 1.48
C TYR A 77 0.97 4.93 0.91
N THR A 78 1.08 6.17 1.40
CA THR A 78 0.03 7.18 1.20
C THR A 78 0.27 8.12 0.02
N HIS A 79 1.52 8.21 -0.48
CA HIS A 79 1.89 9.17 -1.51
C HIS A 79 3.02 8.62 -2.38
N LEU A 80 2.70 7.75 -3.36
CA LEU A 80 3.67 7.31 -4.35
C LEU A 80 3.48 7.99 -5.70
N HIS A 81 4.61 8.21 -6.36
CA HIS A 81 4.66 8.69 -7.72
C HIS A 81 4.42 7.55 -8.70
N VAL A 82 3.47 7.72 -9.60
CA VAL A 82 3.32 6.83 -10.76
C VAL A 82 4.28 7.30 -11.84
N TYR A 83 5.37 6.58 -12.05
CA TYR A 83 6.27 6.83 -13.18
C TYR A 83 5.60 6.43 -14.48
N THR A 84 5.59 7.36 -15.43
CA THR A 84 5.02 7.18 -16.76
C THR A 84 6.13 7.14 -17.82
N GLU A 85 5.77 6.82 -19.08
CA GLU A 85 6.71 6.91 -20.21
C GLU A 85 7.29 8.31 -20.40
N ASN A 86 6.58 9.35 -19.95
CA ASN A 86 7.07 10.73 -20.01
C ASN A 86 8.17 10.99 -18.97
N ASP A 87 8.15 10.28 -17.83
CA ASP A 87 9.16 10.41 -16.77
C ASP A 87 10.41 9.59 -17.09
N LEU A 88 10.25 8.48 -17.82
CA LEU A 88 11.34 7.58 -18.23
C LEU A 88 11.26 7.27 -19.74
N PRO A 89 11.65 8.22 -20.61
CA PRO A 89 11.64 8.00 -22.06
C PRO A 89 12.63 6.91 -22.48
N ALA A 90 12.15 5.93 -23.24
CA ALA A 90 12.94 4.75 -23.63
C ALA A 90 14.18 5.10 -24.48
N ASP A 91 14.12 6.18 -25.25
CA ASP A 91 15.21 6.68 -26.10
C ASP A 91 16.32 7.38 -25.30
N LEU A 92 16.02 7.86 -24.08
CA LEU A 92 16.96 8.59 -23.25
C LEU A 92 17.49 7.80 -22.05
N VAL A 93 16.74 6.79 -21.58
CA VAL A 93 17.08 6.04 -20.35
C VAL A 93 18.47 5.38 -20.42
N GLY A 94 18.87 4.88 -21.60
CA GLY A 94 20.18 4.26 -21.79
C GLY A 94 21.35 5.21 -21.55
N ALA A 95 21.25 6.44 -22.06
CA ALA A 95 22.27 7.47 -21.84
C ALA A 95 22.31 7.92 -20.38
N GLN A 96 21.15 8.06 -19.72
CA GLN A 96 21.07 8.44 -18.30
C GLN A 96 21.72 7.40 -17.39
N ILE A 97 21.48 6.11 -17.64
CA ILE A 97 22.04 5.00 -16.84
C ILE A 97 23.58 4.99 -16.88
N GLN A 98 24.21 5.32 -18.01
CA GLN A 98 25.67 5.34 -18.14
C GLN A 98 26.36 6.36 -17.22
N PHE A 99 25.65 7.40 -16.78
CA PHE A 99 26.17 8.37 -15.81
C PHE A 99 25.88 7.99 -14.34
N ALA A 100 25.17 6.88 -14.11
CA ALA A 100 24.83 6.43 -12.77
C ALA A 100 26.08 5.98 -11.98
N PRO A 101 26.07 6.07 -10.63
CA PRO A 101 27.21 5.71 -9.80
C PRO A 101 27.76 4.30 -10.04
N LEU A 102 26.92 3.35 -10.44
CA LEU A 102 27.30 1.97 -10.75
C LEU A 102 28.33 1.86 -11.89
N PHE A 103 28.32 2.80 -12.83
CA PHE A 103 29.22 2.82 -14.00
C PHE A 103 30.48 3.66 -13.79
N ARG A 104 30.68 4.20 -12.58
CA ARG A 104 31.95 4.84 -12.22
C ARG A 104 32.95 3.74 -11.95
N GLU A 105 33.86 3.51 -12.90
CA GLU A 105 34.99 2.60 -12.69
C GLU A 105 35.74 3.00 -11.42
N GLY A 106 35.98 2.01 -10.56
CA GLY A 106 36.76 2.20 -9.34
C GLY A 106 38.15 2.68 -9.72
N SER A 107 38.42 3.97 -9.51
CA SER A 107 39.77 4.53 -9.52
C SER A 107 40.50 4.07 -8.25
N GLN A 108 40.69 2.77 -8.11
CA GLN A 108 41.65 2.18 -7.18
C GLN A 108 42.78 1.56 -7.99
N GLN A 109 43.79 2.41 -8.18
CA GLN A 109 45.20 2.06 -8.35
C GLN A 109 45.52 0.63 -7.89
N SER A 110 45.96 -0.20 -8.81
CA SER A 110 46.94 -1.24 -8.50
C SER A 110 48.30 -0.71 -8.92
N SER A 111 49.19 -0.62 -7.94
CA SER A 111 50.55 -0.09 -8.01
C SER A 111 51.47 -0.89 -8.92
#